data_AF-A0A8S9TUL7-F1
#
_entry.id   AF-A0A8S9TUL7-F1
#
_cell.length_a   1.000
_cell.length_b   1.000
_cell.length_c   1.000
_cell.angle_alpha   90.00
_cell.angle_beta   90.00
_cell.angle_gamma   90.00
#
_symmetry.space_group_name_H-M   'P 1'
#
loop_
_entity.id
_entity.type
_entity.pdbx_description
1 polymer ?
#
loop_
_entity_poly.entity_id
_entity_poly.type
_entity_poly.pdbx_seq_one_letter_code
_entity_poly.pdbx_strand_id
1 'polypeptide(L)'
;MKTPAPDTLSAATVTSLTITEKTLSIVFPHLNSDGVGGKEGGIWSPLAVRLLDRKIVMHGSVLSRWGSVAGKVTSIHTQADMIRPMLTLLGSLEDVTCVFDKALVTPEGTCDTRMQNFSLPF
;
A
#
# COMPACT_ATOMS: atom_id res chain seq x y z
N MET A 1 2.36 6.30 28.23
CA MET A 1 1.79 7.08 27.11
C MET A 1 2.78 8.18 26.77
N LYS A 2 3.31 8.22 25.54
CA LYS A 2 4.39 9.14 25.15
C LYS A 2 3.78 10.42 24.59
N THR A 3 4.02 11.56 25.25
CA THR A 3 3.52 12.87 24.82
C THR A 3 4.06 13.20 23.43
N PRO A 4 3.21 13.56 22.45
CA PRO A 4 3.68 14.04 21.15
C PRO A 4 4.56 15.29 21.35
N ALA A 5 5.70 15.36 20.68
CA ALA A 5 6.50 16.58 20.66
C ALA A 5 5.67 17.73 20.03
N PRO A 6 5.84 18.98 20.47
CA PRO A 6 4.93 20.11 20.16
C PRO A 6 4.69 20.35 18.65
N ASP A 7 5.58 19.87 17.78
CA ASP A 7 5.50 20.08 16.33
C ASP A 7 5.09 18.82 15.56
N THR A 8 4.51 17.82 16.23
CA THR A 8 4.16 16.53 15.61
C THR A 8 2.67 16.27 15.70
N LEU A 9 2.02 16.09 14.55
CA LEU A 9 0.60 15.72 14.46
C LEU A 9 0.49 14.29 13.95
N SER A 10 -0.15 13.43 14.74
CA SER A 10 -0.48 12.06 14.35
C SER A 10 -1.99 11.94 14.14
N ALA A 11 -2.39 11.38 13.00
CA ALA A 11 -3.77 11.11 12.66
C ALA A 11 -3.94 9.63 12.32
N ALA A 12 -5.02 9.01 12.79
CA ALA A 12 -5.42 7.68 12.33
C ALA A 12 -6.12 7.79 10.97
N THR A 13 -5.88 6.82 10.08
CA THR A 13 -6.49 6.77 8.75
C THR A 13 -7.21 5.44 8.54
N VAL A 14 -8.28 5.48 7.75
CA VAL A 14 -8.96 4.30 7.22
C VAL A 14 -9.02 4.46 5.71
N THR A 15 -8.29 3.61 5.00
CA THR A 15 -8.15 3.69 3.54
C THR A 15 -8.86 2.51 2.91
N SER A 16 -9.79 2.79 2.01
CA SER A 16 -10.53 1.78 1.26
C SER A 16 -10.12 1.85 -0.20
N LEU A 17 -9.59 0.76 -0.77
CA LEU A 17 -9.24 0.68 -2.19
C LEU A 17 -9.71 -0.63 -2.82
N THR A 18 -9.95 -0.58 -4.13
CA THR A 18 -10.18 -1.79 -4.96
C THR A 18 -8.89 -2.16 -5.66
N ILE A 19 -8.50 -3.44 -5.58
CA ILE A 19 -7.34 -3.96 -6.28
C ILE A 19 -7.73 -4.19 -7.74
N THR A 20 -7.32 -3.27 -8.61
CA THR A 20 -7.60 -3.33 -10.06
C THR A 20 -6.48 -4.05 -10.81
N GLU A 21 -6.69 -4.37 -12.09
CA GLU A 21 -5.62 -4.83 -12.97
C GLU A 21 -4.42 -3.87 -12.98
N LYS A 22 -4.70 -2.56 -12.97
CA LYS A 22 -3.66 -1.53 -12.88
C LYS A 22 -2.88 -1.66 -11.57
N THR A 23 -3.58 -1.87 -10.44
CA THR A 23 -2.92 -2.13 -9.15
C THR A 23 -2.05 -3.37 -9.22
N LEU A 24 -2.53 -4.49 -9.77
CA LEU A 24 -1.73 -5.72 -9.90
C LEU A 24 -0.50 -5.52 -10.77
N SER A 25 -0.66 -4.90 -11.96
CA SER A 25 0.45 -4.66 -12.89
C SER A 25 1.53 -3.73 -12.33
N ILE A 26 1.16 -2.82 -11.44
CA ILE A 26 2.04 -1.79 -10.89
C ILE A 26 2.62 -2.25 -9.55
N VAL A 27 1.81 -2.78 -8.65
CA VAL A 27 2.18 -3.07 -7.25
C VAL A 27 2.62 -4.52 -7.07
N PHE A 28 2.03 -5.45 -7.81
CA PHE A 28 2.31 -6.88 -7.72
C PHE A 28 2.75 -7.47 -9.07
N PRO A 29 3.74 -6.86 -9.76
CA PRO A 29 4.08 -7.24 -11.14
C PRO A 29 4.53 -8.69 -11.26
N HIS A 30 5.07 -9.28 -10.19
CA HIS A 30 5.51 -10.68 -10.15
C HIS A 30 4.37 -11.71 -10.12
N LEU A 31 3.13 -11.29 -9.82
CA LEU A 31 1.97 -12.19 -9.87
C LEU A 31 1.46 -12.43 -11.29
N ASN A 32 2.09 -11.79 -12.27
CA ASN A 32 1.97 -12.08 -13.68
C ASN A 32 2.76 -13.36 -14.02
N SER A 33 2.08 -14.40 -14.52
CA SER A 33 2.67 -15.72 -14.76
C SER A 33 3.42 -15.84 -16.09
N ASP A 34 3.16 -14.98 -17.07
CA ASP A 34 3.79 -15.07 -18.41
C ASP A 34 4.74 -13.90 -18.72
N GLY A 35 4.90 -12.95 -17.80
CA GLY A 35 5.72 -11.76 -18.00
C GLY A 35 5.12 -10.74 -18.97
N VAL A 36 3.92 -10.99 -19.50
CA VAL A 36 3.14 -10.13 -20.41
C VAL A 36 1.86 -9.61 -19.73
N GLY A 37 1.34 -10.33 -18.73
CA GLY A 37 0.24 -9.96 -17.82
C GLY A 37 0.41 -8.60 -17.13
N GLY A 38 -0.21 -7.64 -17.78
CA GLY A 38 -0.40 -6.25 -17.41
C GLY A 38 -1.40 -5.66 -18.40
N LYS A 39 -1.40 -4.33 -18.57
CA LYS A 39 -2.32 -3.57 -19.44
C LYS A 39 -2.59 -4.12 -20.85
N GLU A 40 -1.78 -5.04 -21.37
CA GLU A 40 -1.82 -5.54 -22.76
C GLU A 40 -2.26 -7.02 -22.87
N GLY A 41 -2.61 -7.67 -21.75
CA GLY A 41 -3.11 -9.04 -21.71
C GLY A 41 -2.02 -10.08 -21.38
N GLY A 42 -2.37 -11.01 -20.48
CA GLY A 42 -1.54 -12.14 -20.08
C GLY A 42 -2.21 -12.95 -18.94
N ILE A 43 -1.58 -14.05 -18.54
CA ILE A 43 -2.11 -14.98 -17.53
C ILE A 43 -1.73 -14.52 -16.13
N TRP A 44 -2.72 -14.15 -15.34
CA TRP A 44 -2.56 -13.89 -13.91
C TRP A 44 -2.37 -15.18 -13.11
N SER A 45 -1.50 -15.14 -12.11
CA SER A 45 -1.40 -16.23 -11.12
C SER A 45 -2.72 -16.41 -10.36
N PRO A 46 -2.97 -17.60 -9.78
CA PRO A 46 -4.16 -17.83 -8.96
C PRO A 46 -4.33 -16.82 -7.83
N LEU A 47 -3.22 -16.34 -7.25
CA LEU A 47 -3.25 -15.29 -6.22
C LEU A 47 -3.72 -13.95 -6.81
N ALA A 48 -3.18 -13.51 -7.95
CA ALA A 48 -3.64 -12.27 -8.60
C ALA A 48 -5.14 -12.32 -8.96
N VAL A 49 -5.64 -13.45 -9.46
CA VAL A 49 -7.07 -13.63 -9.76
C VAL A 49 -7.94 -13.46 -8.50
N ARG A 50 -7.47 -13.96 -7.35
CA ARG A 50 -8.19 -13.80 -6.09
C ARG A 50 -8.18 -12.35 -5.58
N LEU A 51 -7.13 -11.60 -5.87
CA LEU A 51 -6.99 -10.19 -5.50
C LEU A 51 -7.80 -9.27 -6.41
N LEU A 52 -7.94 -9.59 -7.69
CA LEU A 52 -8.59 -8.74 -8.69
C LEU A 52 -10.03 -8.37 -8.30
N ASP A 53 -10.36 -7.09 -8.46
CA ASP A 53 -11.63 -6.45 -8.12
C ASP A 53 -12.06 -6.58 -6.66
N ARG A 54 -11.13 -6.95 -5.78
CA ARG A 54 -11.38 -7.01 -4.34
C ARG A 54 -11.15 -5.67 -3.68
N LYS A 55 -12.14 -5.27 -2.89
CA LYS A 55 -12.06 -4.10 -2.03
C LYS A 55 -11.40 -4.49 -0.72
N ILE A 56 -10.33 -3.79 -0.35
CA ILE A 56 -9.68 -3.91 0.94
C ILE A 56 -9.83 -2.63 1.74
N VAL A 57 -9.94 -2.77 3.06
CA VAL A 57 -9.95 -1.65 4.01
C VAL A 57 -8.72 -1.79 4.91
N MET A 58 -7.88 -0.77 4.90
CA MET A 58 -6.63 -0.72 5.64
C MET A 58 -6.73 0.34 6.73
N HIS A 59 -6.24 0.00 7.92
CA HIS A 59 -6.11 0.95 9.01
C HIS A 59 -4.68 1.44 9.07
N GLY A 60 -4.50 2.74 9.24
CA GLY A 60 -3.19 3.35 9.17
C GLY A 60 -3.04 4.54 10.10
N SER A 61 -1.88 5.17 10.00
CA SER A 61 -1.63 6.45 10.61
C SER A 61 -0.73 7.31 9.74
N VAL A 62 -0.90 8.62 9.87
CA VAL A 62 -0.04 9.63 9.27
C VAL A 62 0.58 10.43 10.40
N LEU A 63 1.90 10.52 10.40
CA LEU A 63 2.69 11.37 11.29
C LEU A 63 3.28 12.51 10.46
N SER A 64 2.86 13.73 10.76
CA SER A 64 3.41 14.94 10.16
C SER A 64 4.27 15.69 11.16
N ARG A 65 5.41 16.20 10.69
CA ARG A 65 6.28 17.10 11.47
C ARG A 65 6.24 18.48 10.87
N TRP A 66 5.91 19.47 11.68
CA TRP A 66 5.89 20.87 11.29
C TRP A 66 7.26 21.49 11.57
N GLY A 67 7.74 22.30 10.62
CA GLY A 67 8.96 23.08 10.81
C GLY A 67 8.67 24.31 11.64
N SER A 68 9.63 24.69 12.51
CA SER A 68 9.54 25.88 13.36
C SER A 68 9.51 27.20 12.58
N VAL A 69 9.87 27.19 11.30
CA VAL A 69 9.84 28.35 10.40
C VAL A 69 8.65 28.23 9.44
N ALA A 70 7.62 29.03 9.69
CA ALA A 70 6.53 29.36 8.76
C ALA A 70 5.51 28.25 8.41
N GLY A 71 5.11 27.39 9.35
CA GLY A 71 3.91 26.56 9.16
C GLY A 71 3.98 25.59 7.97
N LYS A 72 5.19 25.12 7.65
CA LYS A 72 5.40 24.13 6.59
C LYS A 72 5.58 22.74 7.19
N VAL A 73 4.91 21.75 6.60
CA VAL A 73 5.17 20.34 6.90
C VAL A 73 6.55 19.98 6.34
N THR A 74 7.45 19.55 7.22
CA THR A 74 8.83 19.16 6.89
C THR A 74 8.97 17.68 6.60
N SER A 75 8.04 16.86 7.11
CA SER A 75 8.02 15.42 6.88
C SER A 75 6.61 14.88 7.08
N ILE A 76 6.23 13.94 6.22
CA ILE A 76 5.03 13.12 6.35
C ILE A 76 5.48 11.67 6.31
N HIS A 77 5.12 10.91 7.34
CA HIS A 77 5.30 9.47 7.39
C HIS A 77 3.94 8.80 7.46
N THR A 78 3.67 7.89 6.54
CA THR A 78 2.39 7.18 6.45
C THR A 78 2.64 5.69 6.62
N GLN A 79 1.79 5.04 7.38
CA GLN A 79 1.75 3.59 7.53
C GLN A 79 0.31 3.11 7.34
N ALA A 80 0.13 1.95 6.73
CA ALA A 80 -1.13 1.24 6.59
C ALA A 80 -0.92 -0.27 6.84
N ASP A 81 -1.82 -0.91 7.59
CA ASP A 81 -1.81 -2.36 7.78
C ASP A 81 -2.47 -3.04 6.58
N MET A 82 -1.64 -3.54 5.65
CA MET A 82 -2.11 -4.34 4.51
C MET A 82 -2.25 -5.83 4.85
N ILE A 83 -1.60 -6.31 5.92
CA ILE A 83 -1.61 -7.74 6.28
C ILE A 83 -3.01 -8.18 6.68
N ARG A 84 -3.69 -7.45 7.56
CA ARG A 84 -5.04 -7.85 8.02
C ARG A 84 -6.05 -8.02 6.89
N PRO A 85 -6.23 -7.04 5.99
CA PRO A 85 -7.18 -7.22 4.89
C PRO A 85 -6.73 -8.29 3.90
N MET A 86 -5.42 -8.41 3.62
CA MET A 86 -4.92 -9.46 2.72
C MET A 86 -5.10 -10.86 3.31
N LEU A 87 -4.86 -11.04 4.61
CA LEU A 87 -5.09 -12.31 5.30
C LEU A 87 -6.59 -12.67 5.32
N THR A 88 -7.46 -11.68 5.51
CA THR A 88 -8.91 -11.88 5.43
C THR A 88 -9.35 -12.33 4.04
N LEU A 89 -8.72 -11.78 3.00
CA LEU A 89 -9.03 -12.08 1.60
C LEU A 89 -8.44 -13.42 1.13
N LEU A 90 -7.21 -13.73 1.58
CA LEU A 90 -6.44 -14.88 1.13
C LEU A 90 -6.60 -16.10 2.04
N GLY A 91 -7.03 -15.93 3.28
CA GLY A 91 -7.28 -17.02 4.22
C GLY A 91 -6.02 -17.78 4.70
N SER A 92 -4.84 -17.40 4.23
CA SER A 92 -3.56 -18.03 4.59
C SER A 92 -2.45 -16.99 4.69
N LEU A 93 -1.64 -17.08 5.74
CA LEU A 93 -0.45 -16.24 5.87
C LEU A 93 0.61 -16.60 4.82
N GLU A 94 0.65 -17.86 4.37
CA GLU A 94 1.55 -18.31 3.30
C GLU A 94 1.24 -17.58 1.98
N ASP A 95 -0.03 -17.52 1.60
CA ASP A 95 -0.48 -16.78 0.43
C ASP A 95 -0.17 -15.28 0.56
N VAL A 96 -0.36 -14.70 1.75
CA VAL A 96 -0.02 -13.30 2.03
C VAL A 96 1.48 -13.07 1.85
N THR A 97 2.33 -13.95 2.41
CA THR A 97 3.78 -13.83 2.24
C THR A 97 4.19 -13.95 0.77
N CYS A 98 3.56 -14.84 0.01
CA CYS A 98 3.81 -15.01 -1.42
C CYS A 98 3.46 -13.73 -2.21
N VAL A 99 2.32 -13.10 -1.90
CA VAL A 99 1.89 -11.84 -2.53
C VAL A 99 2.87 -10.69 -2.25
N PHE A 100 3.51 -10.64 -1.07
CA PHE A 100 4.43 -9.56 -0.71
C PHE A 100 5.90 -9.82 -1.05
N ASP A 101 6.31 -11.06 -1.37
CA ASP A 101 7.72 -11.45 -1.58
C ASP A 101 8.46 -10.56 -2.61
N LYS A 102 7.77 -10.21 -3.71
CA LYS A 102 8.32 -9.37 -4.79
C LYS A 102 7.41 -8.20 -5.13
N ALA A 103 6.58 -7.79 -4.17
CA ALA A 103 5.72 -6.63 -4.33
C ALA A 103 6.54 -5.34 -4.33
N LEU A 104 6.05 -4.33 -5.05
CA LEU A 104 6.63 -2.98 -5.01
C LEU A 104 6.02 -2.12 -3.89
N VAL A 105 5.22 -2.72 -3.02
CA VAL A 105 4.70 -2.15 -1.79
C VAL A 105 5.07 -3.05 -0.61
N THR A 106 5.39 -2.45 0.53
CA THR A 106 5.60 -3.19 1.76
C THR A 106 4.25 -3.51 2.44
N PRO A 107 4.21 -4.51 3.33
CA PRO A 107 3.03 -4.78 4.16
C PRO A 107 2.51 -3.59 4.98
N GLU A 108 3.39 -2.62 5.26
CA GLU A 108 3.10 -1.34 5.93
C GLU A 108 2.53 -0.27 4.99
N GLY A 109 2.28 -0.60 3.72
CA GLY A 109 1.69 0.32 2.74
C GLY A 109 2.67 1.34 2.17
N THR A 110 3.98 1.13 2.31
CA THR A 110 4.99 2.01 1.71
C THR A 110 5.35 1.50 0.32
N CYS A 111 5.12 2.30 -0.72
CA CYS A 111 5.56 1.98 -2.08
C CYS A 111 7.04 2.34 -2.28
N ASP A 112 7.79 1.52 -3.01
CA ASP A 112 9.17 1.82 -3.43
C ASP A 112 9.24 3.22 -4.05
N THR A 113 10.24 4.02 -3.67
CA THR A 113 10.44 5.42 -4.08
C THR A 113 10.51 5.61 -5.60
N ARG A 114 10.70 4.54 -6.39
CA ARG A 114 10.56 4.57 -7.86
C ARG A 114 9.12 4.80 -8.36
N MET A 115 8.12 4.74 -7.48
CA MET A 115 6.69 4.87 -7.81
C MET A 115 6.07 6.19 -7.35
N GLN A 116 6.82 7.05 -6.64
CA GLN A 116 6.27 8.22 -5.94
C GLN A 116 6.02 9.46 -6.83
N ASN A 117 5.97 9.32 -8.16
CA ASN A 117 5.55 10.41 -9.06
C ASN A 117 4.03 10.67 -9.05
N PHE A 118 3.25 9.96 -8.23
CA PHE A 118 1.86 10.33 -7.97
C PHE A 118 1.81 11.33 -6.82
N SER A 119 1.81 12.61 -7.17
CA SER A 119 1.44 13.70 -6.25
C SER A 119 0.07 13.39 -5.66
N LEU A 120 0.01 13.23 -4.34
CA LEU A 120 -1.25 13.34 -3.62
C LEU A 120 -1.73 14.80 -3.76
N PRO A 121 -2.97 15.06 -4.19
CA PRO A 121 -3.51 16.40 -4.15
C PRO A 121 -3.67 16.78 -2.68
N PHE A 122 -2.89 17.75 -2.23
CA PHE A 122 -3.25 18.58 -1.08
C PHE A 122 -4.12 19.71 -1.60
#